data_AF-A0A210PK64-F1
#
_entry.id   AF-A0A210PK64-F1
#
_cell.length_a   1.000
_cell.length_b   1.000
_cell.length_c   1.000
_cell.angle_alpha   90.00
_cell.angle_beta   90.00
_cell.angle_gamma   90.00
#
_symmetry.space_group_name_H-M   'P 1'
#
loop_
_entity.id
_entity.type
_entity.pdbx_description
1 polymer ?
#
loop_
_entity_poly.entity_id
_entity_poly.type
_entity_poly.pdbx_seq_one_letter_code
_entity_poly.pdbx_strand_id
1 'polypeptide(L)'
;MTVTQGFYVTVIQGFYMTVTQVLSMIVTQGFYMKVTQVFYMTVTQGLYVPVIQGFYMKVTQGFYMTVTQGFYVPVIQGFYMKVTQGFYMTVTQGFYMKVTQGLYMIVTQGIYMTVTQVFYMMVTQGFYMTVTQGLYMIVTQGFYMTVTQVLYMTVTLGLYMTVT
;
A
#
# COMPACT_ATOMS: atom_id res chain seq x y z
N MET A 1 8.29 -18.56 14.80
CA MET A 1 9.25 -17.75 15.57
C MET A 1 8.52 -16.61 16.27
N THR A 2 8.89 -16.26 17.51
CA THR A 2 8.36 -15.08 18.21
C THR A 2 9.51 -14.21 18.70
N VAL A 3 9.46 -12.90 18.43
CA VAL A 3 10.45 -11.92 18.92
C VAL A 3 9.74 -10.78 19.63
N THR A 4 9.83 -10.72 20.96
CA THR A 4 9.11 -9.71 21.74
C THR A 4 9.77 -8.33 21.61
N GLN A 5 11.10 -8.25 21.74
CA GLN A 5 11.88 -7.03 21.52
C GLN A 5 13.19 -7.34 20.76
N GLY A 6 13.69 -6.37 19.97
CA GLY A 6 15.01 -6.47 19.35
C GLY A 6 15.45 -5.22 18.59
N PHE A 7 16.76 -4.99 18.45
CA PHE A 7 17.29 -3.90 17.63
C PHE A 7 17.38 -4.27 16.15
N TYR A 8 17.89 -5.47 15.84
CA TYR A 8 18.04 -5.96 14.47
C TYR A 8 17.57 -7.42 14.37
N VAL A 9 16.72 -7.72 13.39
CA VAL A 9 16.21 -9.08 13.10
C VAL A 9 16.36 -9.37 11.61
N THR A 10 17.09 -10.43 11.26
CA THR A 10 17.25 -10.89 9.87
C THR A 10 16.77 -12.33 9.72
N VAL A 11 15.92 -12.61 8.74
CA VAL A 11 15.39 -13.96 8.46
C VAL A 11 15.39 -14.23 6.95
N ILE A 12 16.02 -15.32 6.53
CA ILE A 12 16.20 -15.67 5.10
C ILE A 12 15.08 -16.58 4.57
N GLN A 13 14.57 -17.48 5.40
CA GLN A 13 13.33 -18.23 5.16
C GLN A 13 12.55 -18.34 6.46
N GLY A 14 11.25 -18.05 6.43
CA GLY A 14 10.41 -17.99 7.62
C GLY A 14 9.00 -18.52 7.41
N PHE A 15 8.60 -19.41 8.31
CA PHE A 15 7.22 -19.88 8.48
C PHE A 15 6.73 -19.42 9.86
N TYR A 16 5.56 -18.76 9.92
CA TYR A 16 4.86 -18.41 11.16
C TYR A 16 5.67 -17.51 12.10
N MET A 17 5.76 -16.21 11.79
CA MET A 17 6.47 -15.24 12.64
C MET A 17 5.58 -14.16 13.25
N THR A 18 5.81 -13.88 14.54
CA THR A 18 5.23 -12.75 15.27
C THR A 18 6.34 -11.92 15.90
N VAL A 19 6.30 -10.61 15.73
CA VAL A 19 7.27 -9.67 16.30
C VAL A 19 6.50 -8.59 17.07
N THR A 20 6.97 -8.13 18.23
CA THR A 20 6.18 -7.21 19.11
C THR A 20 6.78 -5.79 19.28
N GLN A 21 8.10 -5.61 19.29
CA GLN A 21 8.78 -4.30 19.16
C GLN A 21 10.17 -4.45 18.52
N VAL A 22 10.42 -3.87 17.34
CA VAL A 22 11.74 -3.94 16.70
C VAL A 22 12.14 -2.59 16.10
N LEU A 23 13.43 -2.25 16.18
CA LEU A 23 13.96 -1.09 15.46
C LEU A 23 14.12 -1.41 13.96
N SER A 24 14.85 -2.48 13.61
CA SER A 24 15.09 -2.90 12.23
C SER A 24 14.86 -4.38 11.94
N MET A 25 14.15 -4.68 10.85
CA MET A 25 13.88 -6.03 10.38
C MET A 25 14.12 -6.21 8.87
N ILE A 26 14.83 -7.28 8.51
CA ILE A 26 14.99 -7.77 7.13
C ILE A 26 14.43 -9.18 7.06
N VAL A 27 13.56 -9.40 6.08
CA VAL A 27 13.05 -10.73 5.70
C VAL A 27 13.35 -10.83 4.18
N THR A 28 13.18 -11.90 3.40
CA THR A 28 12.27 -13.05 3.33
C THR A 28 12.84 -13.95 2.17
N GLN A 29 12.28 -15.06 1.69
CA GLN A 29 10.87 -15.38 1.36
C GLN A 29 10.05 -15.89 2.55
N GLY A 30 8.72 -15.71 2.51
CA GLY A 30 7.89 -16.09 3.67
C GLY A 30 6.37 -16.07 3.54
N PHE A 31 5.76 -16.74 4.51
CA PHE A 31 4.32 -16.98 4.66
C PHE A 31 4.02 -16.89 6.17
N TYR A 32 2.96 -16.18 6.58
CA TYR A 32 2.76 -15.62 7.93
C TYR A 32 3.86 -14.64 8.39
N MET A 33 3.50 -13.36 8.56
CA MET A 33 4.18 -12.45 9.48
C MET A 33 3.22 -11.43 10.09
N LYS A 34 3.08 -11.41 11.43
CA LYS A 34 2.29 -10.40 12.15
C LYS A 34 3.19 -9.46 12.93
N VAL A 35 3.05 -8.16 12.67
CA VAL A 35 4.09 -7.17 12.97
C VAL A 35 3.55 -5.99 13.78
N THR A 36 3.76 -6.07 15.11
CA THR A 36 4.59 -5.09 15.85
C THR A 36 4.12 -3.62 15.87
N GLN A 37 5.04 -2.72 16.20
CA GLN A 37 5.27 -1.44 15.53
C GLN A 37 6.75 -1.44 15.06
N VAL A 38 7.10 -0.85 13.90
CA VAL A 38 8.51 -0.87 13.41
C VAL A 38 8.94 0.41 12.71
N PHE A 39 10.22 0.79 12.84
CA PHE A 39 10.81 1.93 12.13
C PHE A 39 11.51 1.54 10.80
N TYR A 40 11.59 0.24 10.51
CA TYR A 40 12.25 -0.38 9.35
C TYR A 40 11.51 -1.68 9.01
N MET A 41 11.26 -1.97 7.74
CA MET A 41 11.13 -3.35 7.25
C MET A 41 11.44 -3.45 5.76
N THR A 42 12.03 -4.56 5.31
CA THR A 42 12.14 -4.91 3.88
C THR A 42 11.74 -6.39 3.61
N VAL A 43 10.94 -6.63 2.55
CA VAL A 43 10.34 -7.93 2.11
C VAL A 43 10.22 -7.93 0.56
N THR A 44 11.05 -8.50 -0.31
CA THR A 44 11.75 -9.80 -0.30
C THR A 44 10.84 -11.05 -0.35
N GLN A 45 9.60 -10.91 -0.86
CA GLN A 45 8.57 -11.95 -1.14
C GLN A 45 7.75 -12.40 0.10
N GLY A 46 6.45 -12.07 0.15
CA GLY A 46 5.59 -12.33 1.31
C GLY A 46 4.14 -12.74 1.02
N LEU A 47 3.62 -13.73 1.75
CA LEU A 47 2.30 -14.34 1.53
C LEU A 47 1.35 -14.37 2.75
N TYR A 48 1.60 -13.54 3.78
CA TYR A 48 0.55 -12.86 4.57
C TYR A 48 1.23 -11.91 5.57
N VAL A 49 1.16 -10.59 5.36
CA VAL A 49 1.89 -9.61 6.20
C VAL A 49 0.96 -8.53 6.78
N PRO A 50 0.28 -8.80 7.91
CA PRO A 50 -0.33 -7.77 8.75
C PRO A 50 0.69 -6.98 9.58
N VAL A 51 0.75 -5.66 9.36
CA VAL A 51 1.54 -4.68 10.14
C VAL A 51 0.59 -3.70 10.85
N ILE A 52 0.79 -3.47 12.15
CA ILE A 52 -0.06 -2.53 12.90
C ILE A 52 0.49 -1.10 12.79
N GLN A 53 1.80 -0.90 12.96
CA GLN A 53 2.45 0.38 12.62
C GLN A 53 3.81 0.17 11.95
N GLY A 54 4.10 0.95 10.90
CA GLY A 54 5.38 0.95 10.20
C GLY A 54 5.79 2.35 9.75
N PHE A 55 7.02 2.78 10.05
CA PHE A 55 7.52 4.09 9.62
C PHE A 55 8.17 4.04 8.23
N TYR A 56 9.09 3.10 7.98
CA TYR A 56 9.61 2.78 6.65
C TYR A 56 9.41 1.30 6.33
N MET A 57 8.66 0.98 5.27
CA MET A 57 8.39 -0.39 4.83
C MET A 57 8.57 -0.54 3.32
N LYS A 58 9.58 -1.30 2.89
CA LYS A 58 9.82 -1.60 1.46
C LYS A 58 9.39 -3.01 1.11
N VAL A 59 8.48 -3.15 0.16
CA VAL A 59 8.04 -4.45 -0.35
C VAL A 59 8.38 -4.62 -1.82
N THR A 60 9.08 -5.70 -2.16
CA THR A 60 9.36 -6.10 -3.55
C THR A 60 8.18 -6.85 -4.15
N GLN A 61 7.72 -7.92 -3.49
CA GLN A 61 6.53 -8.67 -3.89
C GLN A 61 5.73 -9.10 -2.67
N GLY A 62 4.41 -8.90 -2.70
CA GLY A 62 3.50 -9.29 -1.62
C GLY A 62 2.14 -9.72 -2.15
N PHE A 63 1.64 -10.88 -1.70
CA PHE A 63 0.35 -11.41 -2.16
C PHE A 63 -0.82 -10.91 -1.31
N TYR A 64 -0.71 -10.99 0.03
CA TYR A 64 -1.68 -10.40 0.97
C TYR A 64 -0.95 -9.50 1.98
N MET A 65 -1.25 -8.20 1.96
CA MET A 65 -0.69 -7.22 2.87
C MET A 65 -1.78 -6.37 3.53
N THR A 66 -1.62 -6.10 4.82
CA THR A 66 -2.49 -5.18 5.56
C THR A 66 -1.64 -4.29 6.44
N VAL A 67 -1.74 -2.99 6.23
CA VAL A 67 -1.06 -1.96 7.03
C VAL A 67 -2.13 -1.11 7.73
N THR A 68 -2.15 -1.10 9.06
CA THR A 68 -3.06 -0.20 9.79
C THR A 68 -2.52 1.23 9.77
N GLN A 69 -1.23 1.42 10.07
CA GLN A 69 -0.54 2.72 10.04
C GLN A 69 0.77 2.59 9.26
N GLY A 70 0.96 3.39 8.21
CA GLY A 70 2.19 3.41 7.40
C GLY A 70 2.67 4.83 7.09
N PHE A 71 3.90 5.18 7.42
CA PHE A 71 4.44 6.51 7.08
C PHE A 71 5.06 6.53 5.68
N TYR A 72 5.97 5.61 5.35
CA TYR A 72 6.47 5.38 3.98
C TYR A 72 6.32 3.91 3.58
N VAL A 73 5.57 3.65 2.51
CA VAL A 73 5.27 2.29 2.01
C VAL A 73 5.49 2.16 0.49
N PRO A 74 6.74 2.07 0.02
CA PRO A 74 7.05 1.64 -1.35
C PRO A 74 6.80 0.13 -1.56
N VAL A 75 5.98 -0.20 -2.56
CA VAL A 75 5.69 -1.57 -3.02
C VAL A 75 5.96 -1.69 -4.53
N ILE A 76 6.76 -2.67 -4.95
CA ILE A 76 6.99 -2.92 -6.38
C ILE A 76 5.83 -3.74 -6.97
N GLN A 77 5.47 -4.88 -6.37
CA GLN A 77 4.32 -5.69 -6.82
C GLN A 77 3.44 -6.14 -5.65
N GLY A 78 2.16 -5.79 -5.69
CA GLY A 78 1.17 -6.14 -4.66
C GLY A 78 -0.10 -6.73 -5.26
N PHE A 79 -0.50 -7.92 -4.80
CA PHE A 79 -1.71 -8.59 -5.32
C PHE A 79 -2.97 -8.15 -4.57
N TYR A 80 -2.99 -8.26 -3.24
CA TYR A 80 -4.04 -7.72 -2.37
C TYR A 80 -3.41 -6.83 -1.29
N MET A 81 -3.70 -5.54 -1.34
CA MET A 81 -3.19 -4.55 -0.39
C MET A 81 -4.32 -3.77 0.27
N LYS A 82 -4.31 -3.75 1.60
CA LYS A 82 -5.20 -2.93 2.41
C LYS A 82 -4.37 -1.98 3.28
N VAL A 83 -4.63 -0.68 3.17
CA VAL A 83 -4.05 0.33 4.07
C VAL A 83 -5.16 1.12 4.75
N THR A 84 -5.14 1.19 6.08
CA THR A 84 -6.13 2.00 6.82
C THR A 84 -5.70 3.47 6.81
N GLN A 85 -4.49 3.78 7.27
CA GLN A 85 -3.90 5.12 7.22
C GLN A 85 -2.47 5.06 6.66
N GLY A 86 -2.22 5.81 5.59
CA GLY A 86 -0.93 5.86 4.88
C GLY A 86 -0.50 7.31 4.59
N PHE A 87 0.71 7.71 4.99
CA PHE A 87 1.21 9.06 4.70
C PHE A 87 1.79 9.15 3.29
N TYR A 88 2.82 8.35 2.98
CA TYR A 88 3.42 8.25 1.64
C TYR A 88 3.37 6.81 1.16
N MET A 89 2.65 6.56 0.06
CA MET A 89 2.53 5.24 -0.56
C MET A 89 2.93 5.31 -2.03
N THR A 90 3.78 4.38 -2.45
CA THR A 90 4.21 4.26 -3.85
C THR A 90 4.03 2.83 -4.29
N VAL A 91 3.24 2.58 -5.34
CA VAL A 91 3.01 1.24 -5.89
C VAL A 91 3.39 1.22 -7.37
N THR A 92 4.30 0.33 -7.76
CA THR A 92 4.61 0.15 -9.20
C THR A 92 3.54 -0.70 -9.89
N GLN A 93 3.16 -1.84 -9.30
CA GLN A 93 2.15 -2.76 -9.83
C GLN A 93 1.19 -3.20 -8.71
N GLY A 94 -0.10 -2.86 -8.81
CA GLY A 94 -1.13 -3.22 -7.84
C GLY A 94 -2.35 -3.87 -8.47
N PHE A 95 -2.72 -5.09 -8.04
CA PHE A 95 -3.89 -5.79 -8.60
C PHE A 95 -5.19 -5.40 -7.88
N TYR A 96 -5.31 -5.63 -6.57
CA TYR A 96 -6.36 -5.10 -5.70
C TYR A 96 -5.79 -4.21 -4.60
N MET A 97 -6.21 -2.95 -4.56
CA MET A 97 -5.77 -1.97 -3.57
C MET A 97 -6.95 -1.27 -2.91
N LYS A 98 -7.00 -1.31 -1.59
CA LYS A 98 -7.97 -0.58 -0.78
C LYS A 98 -7.25 0.33 0.22
N VAL A 99 -7.51 1.63 0.13
CA VAL A 99 -6.99 2.64 1.05
C VAL A 99 -8.16 3.35 1.71
N THR A 100 -8.20 3.38 3.05
CA THR A 100 -9.22 4.19 3.75
C THR A 100 -8.79 5.67 3.78
N GLN A 101 -7.58 5.97 4.26
CA GLN A 101 -7.02 7.33 4.31
C GLN A 101 -5.59 7.36 3.80
N GLY A 102 -5.33 8.20 2.79
CA GLY A 102 -4.00 8.46 2.23
C GLY A 102 -3.69 9.96 2.21
N LEU A 103 -2.43 10.35 2.49
CA LEU A 103 -2.00 11.73 2.24
C LEU A 103 -1.36 11.85 0.85
N TYR A 104 -0.37 11.04 0.53
CA TYR A 104 0.28 10.99 -0.78
C TYR A 104 0.28 9.57 -1.30
N MET A 105 -0.35 9.36 -2.47
CA MET A 105 -0.41 8.07 -3.15
C MET A 105 0.08 8.21 -4.59
N ILE A 106 1.05 7.40 -4.97
CA ILE A 106 1.54 7.29 -6.35
C ILE A 106 1.39 5.84 -6.80
N VAL A 107 0.71 5.62 -7.92
CA VAL A 107 0.52 4.31 -8.54
C VAL A 107 0.95 4.35 -10.00
N THR A 108 1.90 3.51 -10.41
CA THR A 108 2.26 3.40 -11.83
C THR A 108 1.24 2.55 -12.60
N GLN A 109 0.86 1.39 -12.08
CA GLN A 109 -0.18 0.52 -12.65
C GLN A 109 -1.10 0.01 -11.54
N GLY A 110 -2.41 0.24 -11.66
CA GLY A 110 -3.43 -0.24 -10.72
C GLY A 110 -4.63 -0.85 -11.45
N ILE A 111 -5.00 -2.09 -11.12
CA ILE A 111 -6.13 -2.76 -11.79
C ILE A 111 -7.45 -2.47 -11.08
N TYR A 112 -7.56 -2.76 -9.79
CA TYR A 112 -8.72 -2.43 -8.96
C TYR A 112 -8.29 -1.58 -7.76
N MET A 113 -8.73 -0.33 -7.73
CA MET A 113 -8.37 0.65 -6.70
C MET A 113 -9.62 1.25 -6.06
N THR A 114 -9.73 1.15 -4.75
CA THR A 114 -10.77 1.85 -3.96
C THR A 114 -10.12 2.69 -2.89
N VAL A 115 -10.39 3.99 -2.91
CA VAL A 115 -9.80 4.96 -1.99
C VAL A 115 -10.89 5.82 -1.37
N THR A 116 -11.06 5.76 -0.05
CA THR A 116 -12.13 6.51 0.61
C THR A 116 -11.75 7.99 0.76
N GLN A 117 -10.56 8.29 1.26
CA GLN A 117 -10.05 9.66 1.43
C GLN A 117 -8.60 9.76 0.96
N VAL A 118 -8.29 10.77 0.13
CA VAL A 118 -6.93 11.07 -0.30
C VAL A 118 -6.65 12.58 -0.39
N PHE A 119 -5.50 13.06 0.10
CA PHE A 119 -5.08 14.44 -0.12
C PHE A 119 -4.49 14.60 -1.53
N TYR A 120 -3.51 13.79 -1.90
CA TYR A 120 -2.88 13.78 -3.22
C TYR A 120 -2.78 12.37 -3.79
N MET A 121 -3.29 12.18 -5.02
CA MET A 121 -3.17 10.94 -5.78
C MET A 121 -2.59 11.20 -7.17
N MET A 122 -1.61 10.41 -7.56
CA MET A 122 -1.15 10.29 -8.95
C MET A 122 -1.26 8.83 -9.41
N VAL A 123 -1.91 8.61 -10.54
CA VAL A 123 -2.02 7.32 -11.22
C VAL A 123 -1.53 7.45 -12.66
N THR A 124 -0.54 6.66 -13.07
CA THR A 124 -0.15 6.62 -14.49
C THR A 124 -1.14 5.78 -15.31
N GLN A 125 -1.52 4.61 -14.81
CA GLN A 125 -2.46 3.69 -15.46
C GLN A 125 -3.42 3.07 -14.43
N GLY A 126 -4.73 3.24 -14.64
CA GLY A 126 -5.77 2.73 -13.76
C GLY A 126 -6.94 2.07 -14.51
N PHE A 127 -7.23 0.79 -14.26
CA PHE A 127 -8.34 0.12 -14.94
C PHE A 127 -9.69 0.39 -14.27
N TYR A 128 -9.84 0.09 -12.99
CA TYR A 128 -11.04 0.33 -12.21
C TYR A 128 -10.67 1.13 -10.96
N MET A 129 -11.13 2.38 -10.90
CA MET A 129 -10.80 3.32 -9.83
C MET A 129 -12.06 3.92 -9.22
N THR A 130 -12.19 3.80 -7.90
CA THR A 130 -13.24 4.46 -7.13
C THR A 130 -12.61 5.34 -6.06
N VAL A 131 -12.89 6.65 -6.09
CA VAL A 131 -12.45 7.59 -5.04
C VAL A 131 -13.64 8.33 -4.45
N THR A 132 -13.88 8.18 -3.14
CA THR A 132 -15.01 8.86 -2.49
C THR A 132 -14.71 10.33 -2.20
N GLN A 133 -13.53 10.64 -1.68
CA GLN A 133 -13.09 12.00 -1.39
C GLN A 133 -11.61 12.19 -1.78
N GLY A 134 -11.34 13.17 -2.64
CA GLY A 134 -9.99 13.58 -3.04
C GLY A 134 -9.82 15.09 -2.96
N LEU A 135 -8.61 15.58 -2.67
CA LEU A 135 -8.29 17.00 -2.84
C LEU A 135 -7.59 17.25 -4.19
N TYR A 136 -6.52 16.52 -4.48
CA TYR A 136 -5.78 16.62 -5.73
C TYR A 136 -5.60 15.23 -6.36
N MET A 137 -6.07 15.06 -7.59
CA MET A 137 -5.96 13.78 -8.32
C MET A 137 -5.48 13.98 -9.76
N ILE A 138 -4.46 13.23 -10.15
CA ILE A 138 -3.91 13.21 -11.50
C ILE A 138 -3.94 11.78 -12.02
N VAL A 139 -4.58 11.56 -13.17
CA VAL A 139 -4.61 10.27 -13.88
C VAL A 139 -4.08 10.47 -15.30
N THR A 140 -3.02 9.76 -15.69
CA THR A 140 -2.56 9.81 -17.09
C THR A 140 -3.47 8.98 -17.98
N GLN A 141 -3.77 7.73 -17.64
CA GLN A 141 -4.75 6.90 -18.35
C GLN A 141 -5.68 6.16 -17.37
N GLY A 142 -6.99 6.28 -17.58
CA GLY A 142 -8.03 5.65 -16.77
C GLY A 142 -9.12 5.00 -17.61
N PHE A 143 -9.46 3.73 -17.34
CA PHE A 143 -10.51 3.03 -18.11
C PHE A 143 -11.90 3.21 -17.51
N TYR A 144 -12.08 2.88 -16.23
CA TYR A 144 -13.33 3.06 -15.48
C TYR A 144 -13.04 3.82 -14.19
N MET A 145 -13.55 5.04 -14.08
CA MET A 145 -13.34 5.93 -12.94
C MET A 145 -14.67 6.40 -12.37
N THR A 146 -14.86 6.21 -11.07
CA THR A 146 -15.97 6.80 -10.31
C THR A 146 -15.38 7.67 -9.20
N VAL A 147 -15.72 8.96 -9.20
CA VAL A 147 -15.29 9.89 -8.16
C VAL A 147 -16.49 10.63 -7.62
N THR A 148 -16.64 10.66 -6.29
CA THR A 148 -17.73 11.43 -5.67
C THR A 148 -17.27 12.87 -5.48
N GLN A 149 -16.52 13.15 -4.42
CA GLN A 149 -16.04 14.51 -4.13
C GLN A 149 -14.57 14.67 -4.52
N VAL A 150 -14.28 15.67 -5.36
CA VAL A 150 -12.91 16.08 -5.68
C VAL A 150 -12.80 17.60 -5.81
N LEU A 151 -11.75 18.20 -5.24
CA LEU A 151 -11.48 19.63 -5.41
C LEU A 151 -10.76 19.93 -6.73
N TYR A 152 -9.71 19.18 -7.05
CA TYR A 152 -8.97 19.26 -8.31
C TYR A 152 -8.71 17.87 -8.91
N MET A 153 -9.11 17.69 -10.16
CA MET A 153 -8.84 16.49 -10.95
C MET A 153 -8.25 16.88 -12.31
N THR A 154 -7.23 16.15 -12.74
CA THR A 154 -6.72 16.15 -14.11
C THR A 154 -6.68 14.73 -14.65
N VAL A 155 -7.29 14.50 -15.81
CA VAL A 155 -7.21 13.22 -16.53
C VAL A 155 -6.76 13.46 -17.96
N THR A 156 -5.68 12.81 -18.39
CA THR A 156 -5.15 12.96 -19.76
C THR A 156 -5.91 12.09 -20.76
N LEU A 157 -6.16 10.82 -20.42
CA LEU A 157 -7.00 9.90 -21.20
C LEU A 157 -7.96 9.15 -20.28
N GLY A 158 -9.26 9.24 -20.57
CA GLY A 158 -10.32 8.58 -19.83
C GLY A 158 -11.29 7.90 -20.79
N LEU A 159 -11.62 6.62 -20.58
CA LEU A 159 -12.62 5.92 -21.40
C LEU A 159 -14.03 6.06 -20.81
N TYR A 160 -14.20 5.76 -19.52
CA TYR A 160 -15.42 5.95 -18.75
C TYR A 160 -15.11 6.66 -17.44
N MET A 161 -15.74 7.82 -17.23
CA MET A 161 -15.64 8.60 -16.00
C MET A 161 -17.03 9.04 -15.53
N THR A 162 -17.29 8.83 -14.24
CA THR A 162 -18.46 9.35 -13.54
C THR A 162 -17.98 10.23 -12.39
N VAL A 163 -18.46 11.47 -12.34
CA VAL A 163 -18.26 12.36 -11.18
C VAL A 163 -19.63 12.67 -10.57
N THR A 164 -19.78 12.53 -9.24
CA THR A 164 -21.08 12.63 -8.53
C THR A 164 -21.01 13.50 -7.27
#